data_AF-A0A1L3MQT3-F1
#
_entry.id   AF-A0A1L3MQT3-F1
#
_cell.length_a   1.000
_cell.length_b   1.000
_cell.length_c   1.000
_cell.angle_alpha   90.00
_cell.angle_beta   90.00
_cell.angle_gamma   90.00
#
_symmetry.space_group_name_H-M   'P 1'
#
loop_
_entity.id
_entity.type
_entity.pdbx_description
1 polymer ?
#
loop_
_entity_poly.entity_id
_entity_poly.type
_entity_poly.pdbx_seq_one_letter_code
_entity_poly.pdbx_strand_id
1 'polypeptide(L)' 'MKNKYTIVSMIAMLIAIIFGGIAFQQYNAENMDEVYLNIGYCTLFLSASMFSWHIKDEKQNES' A
#
# COMPACT_ATOMS: atom_id res chain seq x y z
N MET A 1 8.51 -10.57 17.08
CA MET A 1 8.56 -10.26 15.63
C MET A 1 7.22 -9.78 15.04
N LYS A 2 6.06 -10.13 15.61
CA LYS A 2 4.71 -9.69 15.16
C LYS A 2 4.58 -8.17 14.92
N ASN A 3 5.13 -7.34 15.81
CA ASN A 3 5.02 -5.87 15.68
C ASN A 3 5.71 -5.30 14.43
N LYS A 4 6.80 -5.92 13.95
CA LYS A 4 7.54 -5.40 12.79
C LYS A 4 6.70 -5.52 11.51
N TYR A 5 6.00 -6.64 11.33
CA TYR A 5 5.13 -6.85 10.18
C TYR A 5 3.88 -5.97 10.22
N THR A 6 3.29 -5.77 11.40
CA THR A 6 2.20 -4.80 11.58
C THR A 6 2.64 -3.39 11.20
N ILE A 7 3.80 -2.94 11.69
CA ILE A 7 4.33 -1.61 11.39
C ILE A 7 4.61 -1.46 9.88
N VAL A 8 5.26 -2.44 9.25
CA VAL A 8 5.51 -2.43 7.80
C VAL A 8 4.21 -2.39 7.00
N SER A 9 3.23 -3.20 7.39
CA SER A 9 1.91 -3.23 6.74
C SER A 9 1.19 -1.88 6.85
N MET A 10 1.22 -1.24 8.03
CA MET A 10 0.64 0.10 8.24
C MET A 10 1.36 1.17 7.43
N ILE A 11 2.70 1.16 7.39
CA ILE A 11 3.48 2.13 6.60
C ILE A 11 3.18 1.96 5.11
N ALA A 12 3.19 0.74 4.59
CA ALA A 12 2.86 0.47 3.20
C ALA A 12 1.42 0.90 2.86
N MET A 13 0.46 0.69 3.77
CA MET A 13 -0.92 1.16 3.59
C MET A 13 -1.01 2.69 3.54
N LEU A 14 -0.30 3.40 4.41
CA LEU A 14 -0.25 4.86 4.40
C LEU A 14 0.34 5.40 3.09
N ILE A 15 1.43 4.78 2.62
CA ILE A 15 2.06 5.16 1.34
C ILE A 15 1.09 4.92 0.18
N ALA A 16 0.36 3.81 0.16
CA ALA A 16 -0.63 3.55 -0.86
C ALA A 16 -1.73 4.62 -0.88
N ILE A 17 -2.23 5.03 0.29
CA ILE A 17 -3.24 6.10 0.39
C ILE A 17 -2.70 7.42 -0.18
N ILE A 18 -1.44 7.75 0.10
CA ILE A 18 -0.79 8.96 -0.45
C ILE A 18 -0.80 8.91 -1.98
N PHE A 19 -0.33 7.80 -2.58
CA PHE A 19 -0.32 7.66 -4.04
C PHE A 19 -1.72 7.63 -4.65
N GLY A 20 -2.70 7.01 -3.99
CA GLY A 20 -4.10 7.07 -4.41
C GLY A 20 -4.68 8.50 -4.37
N GLY A 21 -4.32 9.28 -3.36
CA GLY A 21 -4.68 10.70 -3.25
C GLY A 21 -4.05 11.55 -4.35
N ILE A 22 -2.76 11.33 -4.64
CA ILE A 22 -2.06 12.00 -5.76
C ILE A 22 -2.73 11.62 -7.08
N ALA A 23 -3.03 10.34 -7.31
CA ALA A 23 -3.72 9.90 -8.52
C ALA A 23 -5.09 10.61 -8.69
N PHE A 24 -5.85 10.78 -7.61
CA PHE A 24 -7.11 11.53 -7.65
C PHE A 24 -6.90 13.01 -8.00
N GLN A 25 -5.88 13.66 -7.45
CA GLN A 25 -5.54 15.04 -7.80
C GLN A 25 -5.16 15.16 -9.28
N GLN A 26 -4.35 14.23 -9.80
CA GLN A 26 -3.92 14.23 -11.20
C GLN A 26 -5.06 13.89 -12.16
N TYR A 27 -6.01 13.07 -11.73
CA TYR A 27 -7.22 12.78 -12.50
C TYR A 27 -8.06 14.05 -12.71
N ASN A 28 -8.23 14.85 -11.65
CA ASN A 28 -8.93 16.14 -11.74
C ASN A 28 -8.16 17.17 -12.58
N ALA A 29 -6.84 17.01 -12.73
CA ALA A 29 -5.98 17.84 -13.57
C ALA A 29 -5.82 17.30 -15.01
N GLU A 30 -6.58 16.25 -15.38
CA GLU A 30 -6.54 15.58 -16.69
C GLU A 30 -5.15 15.02 -17.10
N ASN A 31 -4.25 14.83 -16.12
CA ASN A 31 -2.91 14.30 -16.36
C ASN A 31 -2.87 12.77 -16.23
N MET A 32 -3.39 12.09 -17.24
CA MET A 32 -3.65 10.64 -17.17
C MET A 32 -2.38 9.78 -17.07
N ASP A 33 -1.24 10.20 -17.64
CA ASP A 33 0.03 9.46 -17.50
C ASP A 33 0.44 9.36 -16.03
N GLU A 34 0.35 10.49 -15.32
CA GLU A 34 0.60 10.54 -13.88
C GLU A 34 -0.47 9.76 -13.09
N VAL A 35 -1.74 9.78 -13.51
CA VAL A 35 -2.78 8.96 -12.86
C VAL A 35 -2.40 7.48 -12.89
N TYR A 36 -2.05 6.94 -14.05
CA TYR A 36 -1.72 5.52 -14.19
C TYR A 36 -0.45 5.16 -13.42
N LEU A 37 0.56 6.03 -13.43
CA LEU A 37 1.78 5.83 -12.66
C LEU A 37 1.50 5.77 -11.15
N ASN A 38 0.75 6.74 -10.63
CA ASN A 38 0.44 6.83 -9.21
C ASN A 38 -0.53 5.72 -8.76
N ILE A 39 -1.48 5.29 -9.60
CA ILE A 39 -2.29 4.09 -9.34
C ILE A 39 -1.40 2.84 -9.26
N GLY A 40 -0.44 2.69 -10.16
CA GLY A 40 0.53 1.59 -10.13
C GLY A 40 1.30 1.52 -8.81
N TYR A 41 1.82 2.66 -8.34
CA TYR A 41 2.47 2.73 -7.02
C TYR A 41 1.49 2.43 -5.88
N CYS A 42 0.28 2.99 -5.91
CA CYS A 42 -0.76 2.71 -4.92
C CYS A 42 -1.03 1.19 -4.80
N THR A 43 -1.27 0.51 -5.93
CA THR A 43 -1.50 -0.93 -5.94
C THR A 43 -0.30 -1.71 -5.42
N LEU A 44 0.93 -1.35 -5.81
CA LEU A 44 2.14 -2.01 -5.35
C LEU A 44 2.28 -1.95 -3.82
N PHE A 45 2.04 -0.78 -3.22
CA PHE A 45 2.13 -0.62 -1.77
C PHE A 45 0.96 -1.30 -1.01
N LEU A 46 -0.24 -1.34 -1.59
CA LEU A 46 -1.33 -2.16 -1.04
C LEU A 46 -0.97 -3.65 -1.06
N SER A 47 -0.42 -4.15 -2.17
CA SER A 47 0.02 -5.54 -2.26
C SER A 47 1.10 -5.86 -1.22
N ALA A 48 2.07 -4.97 -1.02
CA ALA A 48 3.10 -5.12 0.01
C ALA A 48 2.50 -5.10 1.44
N SER A 49 1.50 -4.25 1.68
CA SER A 49 0.78 -4.16 2.95
C SER A 49 0.03 -5.46 3.26
N MET A 50 -0.72 -5.99 2.28
CA MET A 50 -1.48 -7.23 2.40
C MET A 50 -0.57 -8.44 2.58
N PHE A 51 0.54 -8.51 1.84
CA PHE A 51 1.52 -9.56 1.97
C PHE A 51 2.17 -9.56 3.37
N SER A 52 2.54 -8.38 3.88
CA SER A 52 3.11 -8.25 5.22
C SER A 52 2.12 -8.64 6.31
N TRP A 53 0.83 -8.31 6.12
CA TRP A 53 -0.24 -8.74 7.02
C TRP A 53 -0.45 -10.25 7.00
N HIS A 54 -0.44 -10.85 5.80
CA HIS A 54 -0.58 -12.30 5.64
C HIS A 54 0.55 -13.06 6.37
N ILE A 55 1.81 -12.66 6.19
CA ILE A 55 2.96 -13.26 6.92
C ILE A 55 2.80 -13.14 8.43
N LYS A 56 2.31 -11.99 8.91
CA LYS A 56 2.06 -11.78 10.34
C LYS A 56 1.03 -12.79 10.86
N ASP A 57 -0.05 -13.01 10.12
CA ASP A 57 -1.12 -13.93 10.51
C ASP A 57 -0.64 -15.40 10.48
N GLU A 58 0.14 -15.80 9.47
CA GLU A 58 0.78 -17.13 9.43
C GLU A 58 1.67 -17.36 10.66
N LYS A 59 2.58 -16.43 10.95
CA LYS A 59 3.46 -16.50 12.13
C LYS A 59 2.72 -16.37 13.46
N GLN A 60 1.46 -15.93 13.45
CA GLN A 60 0.61 -15.87 14.63
C GLN A 60 -0.09 -17.21 14.90
N ASN A 61 -0.41 -17.97 13.86
CA ASN A 61 -1.07 -19.27 13.95
C ASN A 61 -0.08 -20.43 14.18
N GLU A 62 1.21 -20.23 13.94
CA GLU A 62 2.30 -21.21 14.21
C GLU A 62 2.84 -21.20 15.66
N SER A 63 2.25 -20.43 16.59
CA SER A 63 2.60 -20.41 18.04
C SER A 63 1.40 -20.76 18.89
#